data_AF-A0A3L7V2D6-F1
#
_entry.id   AF-A0A3L7V2D6-F1
#
_cell.length_a   1.000
_cell.length_b   1.000
_cell.length_c   1.000
_cell.angle_alpha   90.00
_cell.angle_beta   90.00
_cell.angle_gamma   90.00
#
_symmetry.space_group_name_H-M   'P 1'
#
loop_
_entity.id
_entity.type
_entity.pdbx_description
1 polymer ?
#
loop_
_entity_poly.entity_id
_entity_poly.type
_entity_poly.pdbx_seq_one_letter_code
_entity_poly.pdbx_strand_id
1 'polypeptide(L)'
;MHRLRQTVKNGWQYDVNGRAGTKKHDLSQLQNRAFLNRITRVPFGSDNKAAAPEFIELEPLPPQHPGPGQALATPFAIEISQDDSTLVVSAAASDKLFTVDAKNGDVLGRIDVDVIPRGIALQHQSEGRLAAAWVLNAVANTVSLVDLSDRIAPRVTATVMLNDPTHPAVKRGRMAFETAAASSTGTFSCASCHPDGHTDQLLWVLKTPIVTGGNQIMPRSTMPVRGLRDTEPYHWDGVPGDPYGGNNSAHIYTSVEANSVKGDPVSSIRHLIDGGLASTMALSDESFINDEKKVGRLSAAQRDDMAKYLLTVPFPPAQRRPYTSEVTQRARDGFQLFHIDGDNDPSKPKPNVCGDCHRMPHLVSTNTPGTGMDAPTWRGAYDRFLILPQGRLNIVEFPFYREVAERGQSEEEIWRFSWAGRERFNPVWDMVLEMSTGYSGAFARQVTLSKETVADKLTLDLLPALEAAALEGAVVLEGHGVTDSSAPVYLQFGPDARYHNKAGDVSLSHEELLQEVAAG
;
A
#
# COMPACT_ATOMS: atom_id res chain seq x y z
N MET A 1 1.17 -27.67 13.16
CA MET A 1 0.90 -26.23 13.33
C MET A 1 0.82 -25.59 11.96
N HIS A 2 -0.32 -25.02 11.59
CA HIS A 2 -0.44 -24.26 10.34
C HIS A 2 0.34 -22.95 10.46
N ARG A 3 1.28 -22.70 9.53
CA ARG A 3 1.91 -21.38 9.38
C ARG A 3 0.81 -20.35 9.16
N LEU A 4 0.58 -19.50 10.16
CA LEU A 4 -0.24 -18.32 10.02
C LEU A 4 0.48 -17.36 9.06
N ARG A 5 0.16 -17.45 7.76
CA ARG A 5 0.18 -16.24 6.92
C ARG A 5 -0.66 -15.20 7.67
N GLN A 6 -0.24 -13.94 7.67
CA GLN A 6 -1.05 -12.82 8.16
C GLN A 6 -2.47 -12.93 7.58
N THR A 7 -3.37 -13.55 8.34
CA THR A 7 -4.78 -13.50 8.07
C THR A 7 -5.24 -12.27 8.83
N VAL A 8 -5.29 -11.13 8.15
CA VAL A 8 -6.07 -9.98 8.60
C VAL A 8 -7.51 -10.47 8.64
N LYS A 9 -7.91 -10.99 9.81
CA LYS A 9 -9.28 -11.46 10.01
C LYS A 9 -10.12 -10.19 10.16
N ASN A 10 -10.84 -9.87 9.08
CA ASN A 10 -11.82 -8.80 8.98
C ASN A 10 -12.77 -8.82 10.18
N GLY A 11 -12.46 -7.99 11.16
CA GLY A 11 -13.34 -7.56 12.24
C GLY A 11 -13.30 -6.04 12.23
N TRP A 12 -14.02 -5.44 11.28
CA TRP A 12 -14.10 -3.99 11.10
C TRP A 12 -14.82 -3.37 12.30
N GLN A 13 -14.07 -2.88 13.29
CA GLN A 13 -14.60 -2.05 14.38
C GLN A 13 -13.90 -0.68 14.33
N TYR A 14 -14.52 0.24 13.59
CA TYR A 14 -14.03 1.60 13.31
C TYR A 14 -14.45 2.64 14.38
N ASP A 15 -14.37 2.32 15.67
CA ASP A 15 -15.05 3.13 16.71
C ASP A 15 -14.21 4.29 17.33
N VAL A 16 -12.93 4.49 16.93
CA VAL A 16 -12.00 5.34 17.73
C VAL A 16 -11.09 6.32 16.95
N ASN A 17 -10.96 6.29 15.63
CA ASN A 17 -9.98 7.11 14.87
C ASN A 17 -10.35 8.61 14.71
N GLY A 18 -11.11 9.13 15.67
CA GLY A 18 -11.66 10.47 15.71
C GLY A 18 -13.18 10.42 15.69
N ARG A 19 -13.82 10.59 16.85
CA ARG A 19 -15.28 10.74 16.96
C ARG A 19 -15.69 12.15 16.53
N ALA A 20 -15.56 12.38 15.22
CA ALA A 20 -16.01 13.60 14.57
C ALA A 20 -17.52 13.79 14.83
N GLY A 21 -17.94 14.96 15.30
CA GLY A 21 -19.35 15.29 15.54
C GLY A 21 -19.74 15.14 16.98
N THR A 22 -20.16 13.95 17.38
CA THR A 22 -20.70 13.67 18.73
C THR A 22 -19.75 14.07 19.86
N LYS A 23 -18.43 13.92 19.66
CA LYS A 23 -17.42 14.36 20.63
C LYS A 23 -16.48 15.46 20.14
N LYS A 24 -16.63 15.92 18.90
CA LYS A 24 -15.76 16.93 18.26
C LYS A 24 -14.26 16.66 18.44
N HIS A 25 -13.85 15.40 18.37
CA HIS A 25 -12.43 15.06 18.48
C HIS A 25 -11.63 15.62 17.30
N ASP A 26 -10.38 15.99 17.56
CA ASP A 26 -9.34 16.29 16.59
C ASP A 26 -8.09 15.42 16.86
N LEU A 27 -6.99 15.71 16.16
CA LEU A 27 -5.72 14.98 16.30
C LEU A 27 -5.18 14.94 17.74
N SER A 28 -5.49 15.92 18.59
CA SER A 28 -4.97 15.96 19.97
C SER A 28 -5.49 14.80 20.81
N GLN A 29 -6.71 14.31 20.56
CA GLN A 29 -7.25 13.14 21.26
C GLN A 29 -6.57 11.83 20.84
N LEU A 30 -5.91 11.79 19.68
CA LEU A 30 -5.11 10.62 19.28
C LEU A 30 -3.78 10.57 20.02
N GLN A 31 -3.31 11.68 20.63
CA GLN A 31 -2.04 11.76 21.37
C GLN A 31 -0.85 11.23 20.57
N ASN A 32 -0.85 11.47 19.25
CA ASN A 32 0.11 10.90 18.30
C ASN A 32 0.29 9.38 18.46
N ARG A 33 -0.83 8.68 18.68
CA ARG A 33 -0.93 7.22 18.86
C ARG A 33 -2.06 6.66 17.99
N ALA A 34 -1.91 6.79 16.68
CA ALA A 34 -2.91 6.36 15.71
C ALA A 34 -3.16 4.83 15.71
N PHE A 35 -2.15 4.05 16.09
CA PHE A 35 -2.19 2.57 16.09
C PHE A 35 -1.68 2.00 17.41
N LEU A 36 -2.27 0.89 17.83
CA LEU A 36 -1.77 0.07 18.93
C LEU A 36 -0.94 -1.08 18.35
N ASN A 37 0.32 -1.17 18.74
CA ASN A 37 1.21 -2.27 18.36
C ASN A 37 0.99 -3.45 19.30
N ARG A 38 0.49 -4.57 18.75
CA ARG A 38 -0.01 -5.71 19.54
C ARG A 38 0.31 -7.03 18.88
N ILE A 39 0.36 -8.08 19.68
CA ILE A 39 0.29 -9.48 19.22
C ILE A 39 -1.11 -10.00 19.59
N THR A 40 -1.78 -10.65 18.64
CA THR A 40 -3.08 -11.30 18.91
C THR A 40 -2.89 -12.79 19.11
N ARG A 41 -3.33 -13.30 20.27
CA ARG A 41 -3.44 -14.73 20.57
C ARG A 41 -4.87 -15.18 20.32
N VAL A 42 -5.06 -16.23 19.52
CA VAL A 42 -6.39 -16.82 19.27
C VAL A 42 -6.38 -18.23 19.87
N PRO A 43 -6.94 -18.42 21.09
CA PRO A 43 -7.02 -19.74 21.68
C PRO A 43 -8.00 -20.63 20.91
N PHE A 44 -7.67 -21.91 20.78
CA PHE A 44 -8.57 -22.91 20.19
C PHE A 44 -8.97 -23.92 21.26
N GLY A 45 -10.27 -24.18 21.36
CA GLY A 45 -10.82 -25.23 22.21
C GLY A 45 -10.51 -26.63 21.67
N SER A 46 -10.81 -27.66 22.47
CA SER A 46 -10.67 -29.06 22.05
C SER A 46 -11.57 -29.45 20.87
N ASP A 47 -12.59 -28.64 20.56
CA ASP A 47 -13.45 -28.78 19.39
C ASP A 47 -12.94 -28.00 18.16
N ASN A 48 -11.69 -27.52 18.19
CA ASN A 48 -11.07 -26.68 17.16
C ASN A 48 -11.83 -25.38 16.86
N LYS A 49 -12.69 -24.91 17.77
CA LYS A 49 -13.28 -23.58 17.64
C LYS A 49 -12.38 -22.52 18.27
N ALA A 50 -12.22 -21.42 17.56
CA ALA A 50 -11.54 -20.25 18.09
C ALA A 50 -12.38 -19.64 19.22
N ALA A 51 -11.76 -19.44 20.38
CA ALA A 51 -12.29 -18.60 21.44
C ALA A 51 -12.04 -17.11 21.12
N ALA A 52 -12.47 -16.24 22.02
CA ALA A 52 -12.25 -14.80 21.88
C ALA A 52 -10.74 -14.50 21.79
N PRO A 53 -10.32 -13.60 20.88
CA PRO A 53 -8.92 -13.21 20.77
C PRO A 53 -8.47 -12.48 22.04
N GLU A 54 -7.23 -12.74 22.43
CA GLU A 54 -6.54 -12.05 23.52
C GLU A 54 -5.44 -11.17 22.92
N PHE A 55 -5.25 -9.97 23.48
CA PHE A 55 -4.28 -9.00 22.98
C PHE A 55 -3.11 -8.88 23.95
N ILE A 56 -1.90 -9.07 23.43
CA ILE A 56 -0.64 -8.75 24.11
C ILE A 56 -0.25 -7.35 23.64
N GLU A 57 -0.36 -6.39 24.55
CA GLU A 57 0.05 -5.01 24.31
C GLU A 57 1.57 -4.92 24.35
N LEU A 58 2.21 -4.49 23.26
CA LEU A 58 3.67 -4.41 23.17
C LEU A 58 4.24 -3.15 23.82
N GLU A 59 3.36 -2.21 24.16
CA GLU A 59 3.65 -0.88 24.62
C GLU A 59 2.55 -0.45 25.60
N PRO A 60 2.80 0.54 26.48
CA PRO A 60 1.73 1.11 27.30
C PRO A 60 0.56 1.61 26.45
N LEU A 61 -0.65 1.42 26.97
CA LEU A 61 -1.87 1.97 26.36
C LEU A 61 -1.99 3.47 26.66
N PRO A 62 -2.56 4.27 25.73
CA PRO A 62 -2.84 5.68 25.99
C PRO A 62 -3.65 5.89 27.28
N PRO A 63 -3.36 6.95 28.07
CA PRO A 63 -2.47 8.07 27.72
C PRO A 63 -0.99 7.84 28.04
N GLN A 64 -0.58 6.63 28.44
CA GLN A 64 0.84 6.32 28.60
C GLN A 64 1.47 6.00 27.24
N HIS A 65 2.74 6.40 27.09
CA HIS A 65 3.52 6.18 25.86
C HIS A 65 4.80 5.40 26.19
N PRO A 66 5.34 4.62 25.24
CA PRO A 66 6.67 4.03 25.41
C PRO A 66 7.72 5.15 25.57
N GLY A 67 8.77 4.87 26.33
CA GLY A 67 9.92 5.77 26.43
C GLY A 67 10.67 5.90 25.08
N PRO A 68 11.55 6.91 24.92
CA PRO A 68 12.34 7.06 23.70
C PRO A 68 13.09 5.78 23.32
N GLY A 69 12.92 5.34 22.06
CA GLY A 69 13.54 4.11 21.54
C GLY A 69 12.98 2.80 22.10
N GLN A 70 11.91 2.84 22.91
CA GLN A 70 11.28 1.64 23.48
C GLN A 70 10.09 1.13 22.67
N ALA A 71 9.60 1.93 21.72
CA ALA A 71 8.49 1.55 20.85
C ALA A 71 8.82 0.34 19.98
N LEU A 72 7.78 -0.44 19.68
CA LEU A 72 7.80 -1.64 18.84
C LEU A 72 6.80 -1.45 17.70
N ALA A 73 7.00 -0.36 16.94
CA ALA A 73 6.10 0.09 15.89
C ALA A 73 6.04 -0.87 14.71
N THR A 74 4.82 -1.15 14.25
CA THR A 74 4.52 -2.03 13.12
C THR A 74 5.11 -3.44 13.31
N PRO A 75 4.63 -4.23 14.30
CA PRO A 75 4.96 -5.64 14.38
C PRO A 75 4.63 -6.34 13.06
N PHE A 76 5.58 -7.05 12.46
CA PHE A 76 5.46 -7.53 11.08
C PHE A 76 5.57 -9.06 10.97
N ALA A 77 6.77 -9.62 11.16
CA ALA A 77 6.99 -11.06 11.20
C ALA A 77 7.08 -11.55 12.64
N ILE A 78 6.57 -12.76 12.87
CA ILE A 78 6.56 -13.48 14.14
C ILE A 78 6.90 -14.95 13.89
N GLU A 79 7.84 -15.47 14.67
CA GLU A 79 8.19 -16.89 14.71
C GLU A 79 8.18 -17.36 16.18
N ILE A 80 8.10 -18.67 16.40
CA ILE A 80 8.05 -19.27 17.75
C ILE A 80 9.16 -20.30 17.91
N SER A 81 9.74 -20.37 19.11
CA SER A 81 10.71 -21.42 19.47
C SER A 81 10.08 -22.82 19.40
N GLN A 82 10.88 -23.87 19.17
CA GLN A 82 10.36 -25.25 19.04
C GLN A 82 9.71 -25.79 20.32
N ASP A 83 10.05 -25.21 21.47
CA ASP A 83 9.47 -25.53 22.78
C ASP A 83 8.25 -24.66 23.13
N ASP A 84 7.76 -23.86 22.17
CA ASP A 84 6.63 -22.93 22.31
C ASP A 84 6.77 -21.89 23.44
N SER A 85 7.98 -21.67 23.97
CA SER A 85 8.21 -20.81 25.14
C SER A 85 8.45 -19.35 24.79
N THR A 86 8.96 -19.06 23.59
CA THR A 86 9.46 -17.73 23.21
C THR A 86 9.00 -17.38 21.80
N LEU A 87 8.32 -16.25 21.66
CA LEU A 87 8.06 -15.61 20.37
C LEU A 87 9.25 -14.73 20.00
N VAL A 88 9.62 -14.72 18.73
CA VAL A 88 10.61 -13.82 18.15
C VAL A 88 9.91 -12.98 17.10
N VAL A 89 9.90 -11.67 17.28
CA VAL A 89 9.06 -10.74 16.53
C VAL A 89 9.88 -9.59 16.00
N SER A 90 9.56 -9.12 14.80
CA SER A 90 10.14 -7.91 14.20
C SER A 90 9.18 -6.75 14.35
N ALA A 91 9.68 -5.59 14.77
CA ALA A 91 8.99 -4.31 14.73
C ALA A 91 9.56 -3.50 13.56
N ALA A 92 8.89 -3.57 12.41
CA ALA A 92 9.42 -3.10 11.14
C ALA A 92 9.75 -1.59 11.20
N ALA A 93 8.81 -0.76 11.61
CA ALA A 93 9.02 0.69 11.62
C ALA A 93 9.95 1.18 12.75
N SER A 94 10.26 0.33 13.73
CA SER A 94 11.21 0.64 14.81
C SER A 94 12.60 0.10 14.58
N ASP A 95 12.85 -0.62 13.48
CA ASP A 95 14.13 -1.26 13.16
C ASP A 95 14.60 -2.25 14.25
N LYS A 96 13.67 -3.02 14.84
CA LYS A 96 13.95 -3.92 15.97
C LYS A 96 13.55 -5.36 15.74
N LEU A 97 14.34 -6.27 16.31
CA LEU A 97 13.92 -7.62 16.67
C LEU A 97 13.70 -7.66 18.19
N PHE A 98 12.65 -8.34 18.65
CA PHE A 98 12.39 -8.52 20.07
C PHE A 98 11.85 -9.92 20.37
N THR A 99 12.03 -10.34 21.61
CA THR A 99 11.59 -11.63 22.12
C THR A 99 10.47 -11.42 23.12
N VAL A 100 9.50 -12.34 23.14
CA VAL A 100 8.34 -12.29 24.04
C VAL A 100 8.17 -13.67 24.68
N ASP A 101 7.86 -13.71 25.96
CA ASP A 101 7.43 -14.95 26.61
C ASP A 101 6.05 -15.35 26.07
N ALA A 102 5.97 -16.51 25.43
CA ALA A 102 4.75 -16.93 24.72
C ALA A 102 3.57 -17.21 25.66
N LYS A 103 3.84 -17.47 26.94
CA LYS A 103 2.81 -17.83 27.93
C LYS A 103 2.12 -16.59 28.48
N ASN A 104 2.90 -15.61 28.96
CA ASN A 104 2.34 -14.43 29.63
C ASN A 104 2.35 -13.17 28.76
N GLY A 105 3.07 -13.15 27.64
CA GLY A 105 3.13 -12.01 26.72
C GLY A 105 4.17 -10.95 27.10
N ASP A 106 5.03 -11.19 28.09
CA ASP A 106 6.04 -10.22 28.50
C ASP A 106 7.14 -10.08 27.44
N VAL A 107 7.47 -8.84 27.05
CA VAL A 107 8.64 -8.56 26.22
C VAL A 107 9.90 -8.82 27.05
N LEU A 108 10.70 -9.80 26.64
CA LEU A 108 11.88 -10.28 27.37
C LEU A 108 13.13 -9.48 27.02
N GLY A 109 13.39 -9.32 25.73
CA GLY A 109 14.58 -8.68 25.19
C GLY A 109 14.30 -8.01 23.86
N ARG A 110 15.15 -7.08 23.46
CA ARG A 110 15.05 -6.41 22.16
C ARG A 110 16.42 -5.94 21.70
N ILE A 111 16.60 -5.86 20.38
CA ILE A 111 17.84 -5.45 19.75
C ILE A 111 17.53 -4.68 18.47
N ASP A 112 18.32 -3.64 18.21
CA ASP A 112 18.29 -2.92 16.96
C ASP A 112 18.89 -3.80 15.85
N VAL A 113 18.19 -3.88 14.74
CA VAL A 113 18.66 -4.49 13.49
C VAL A 113 18.72 -3.41 12.42
N ASP A 114 18.99 -3.79 11.18
CA ASP A 114 19.01 -2.81 10.09
C ASP A 114 17.58 -2.45 9.64
N VAL A 115 17.47 -1.57 8.65
CA VAL A 115 16.22 -0.83 8.38
C VAL A 115 15.07 -1.72 7.86
N ILE A 116 13.91 -1.62 8.53
CA ILE A 116 12.63 -2.28 8.23
C ILE A 116 12.72 -3.82 8.21
N PRO A 117 12.91 -4.49 9.37
CA PRO A 117 12.90 -5.94 9.47
C PRO A 117 11.50 -6.51 9.21
N ARG A 118 11.37 -7.43 8.23
CA ARG A 118 10.08 -8.02 7.82
C ARG A 118 10.09 -9.54 7.65
N GLY A 119 11.25 -10.20 7.78
CA GLY A 119 11.36 -11.65 7.70
C GLY A 119 12.24 -12.20 8.81
N ILE A 120 11.88 -13.37 9.34
CA ILE A 120 12.62 -14.05 10.41
C ILE A 120 12.75 -15.53 10.02
N ALA A 121 13.95 -16.08 10.16
CA ALA A 121 14.17 -17.52 10.13
C ALA A 121 14.99 -17.93 11.37
N LEU A 122 14.45 -18.85 12.16
CA LEU A 122 15.05 -19.27 13.42
C LEU A 122 16.04 -20.43 13.21
N GLN A 123 17.12 -20.39 13.99
CA GLN A 123 18.05 -21.49 14.18
C GLN A 123 17.93 -21.96 15.63
N HIS A 124 17.87 -23.29 15.81
CA HIS A 124 17.72 -23.91 17.12
C HIS A 124 18.98 -24.68 17.53
N GLN A 125 19.18 -24.80 18.83
CA GLN A 125 20.11 -25.76 19.43
C GLN A 125 19.51 -27.16 19.38
N SER A 126 20.31 -28.19 19.69
CA SER A 126 19.89 -29.60 19.67
C SER A 126 18.71 -29.95 20.60
N GLU A 127 18.39 -29.07 21.54
CA GLU A 127 17.30 -29.20 22.53
C GLU A 127 16.05 -28.38 22.16
N GLY A 128 15.98 -27.82 20.95
CA GLY A 128 14.86 -26.99 20.49
C GLY A 128 14.88 -25.53 20.98
N ARG A 129 15.77 -25.21 21.93
CA ARG A 129 16.03 -23.83 22.39
C ARG A 129 16.56 -22.96 21.25
N LEU A 130 16.28 -21.67 21.30
CA LEU A 130 16.77 -20.70 20.31
C LEU A 130 18.30 -20.62 20.35
N ALA A 131 18.92 -20.62 19.17
CA ALA A 131 20.34 -20.34 18.99
C ALA A 131 20.54 -18.97 18.34
N ALA A 132 19.88 -18.74 17.21
CA ALA A 132 20.02 -17.51 16.45
C ALA A 132 18.76 -17.23 15.61
N ALA A 133 18.68 -16.03 15.05
CA ALA A 133 17.72 -15.66 14.03
C ALA A 133 18.42 -14.96 12.85
N TRP A 134 17.99 -15.30 11.64
CA TRP A 134 18.28 -14.55 10.43
C TRP A 134 17.12 -13.59 10.17
N VAL A 135 17.40 -12.29 10.12
CA VAL A 135 16.39 -11.24 10.00
C VAL A 135 16.57 -10.50 8.68
N LEU A 136 15.58 -10.57 7.79
CA LEU A 136 15.57 -9.82 6.54
C LEU A 136 15.16 -8.36 6.81
N ASN A 137 16.11 -7.45 6.63
CA ASN A 137 15.90 -6.00 6.70
C ASN A 137 15.51 -5.52 5.30
N ALA A 138 14.19 -5.48 5.05
CA ALA A 138 13.63 -5.43 3.70
C ALA A 138 13.93 -4.13 2.95
N VAL A 139 14.09 -3.01 3.66
CA VAL A 139 14.41 -1.71 3.03
C VAL A 139 15.91 -1.46 3.02
N ALA A 140 16.67 -1.98 3.99
CA ALA A 140 18.12 -1.93 3.95
C ALA A 140 18.72 -2.87 2.89
N ASN A 141 17.98 -3.89 2.44
CA ASN A 141 18.50 -5.00 1.63
C ASN A 141 19.70 -5.67 2.32
N THR A 142 19.53 -6.00 3.59
CA THR A 142 20.53 -6.74 4.38
C THR A 142 19.86 -7.87 5.15
N VAL A 143 20.67 -8.83 5.61
CA VAL A 143 20.23 -9.88 6.53
C VAL A 143 21.06 -9.80 7.81
N SER A 144 20.42 -9.55 8.95
CA SER A 144 21.09 -9.57 10.25
C SER A 144 21.08 -10.99 10.82
N LEU A 145 22.23 -11.48 11.28
CA LEU A 145 22.33 -12.66 12.13
C LEU A 145 22.32 -12.21 13.58
N VAL A 146 21.34 -12.68 14.34
CA VAL A 146 21.12 -12.32 15.74
C VAL A 146 21.31 -13.56 16.61
N ASP A 147 22.23 -13.51 17.57
CA ASP A 147 22.35 -14.50 18.65
C ASP A 147 21.16 -14.38 19.61
N LEU A 148 20.48 -15.49 19.83
CA LEU A 148 19.30 -15.64 20.69
C LEU A 148 19.51 -16.68 21.80
N SER A 149 20.77 -17.06 22.07
CA SER A 149 21.11 -17.96 23.17
C SER A 149 20.73 -17.39 24.54
N ASP A 150 20.80 -16.06 24.69
CA ASP A 150 20.17 -15.30 25.77
C ASP A 150 18.98 -14.49 25.22
N ARG A 151 17.76 -14.98 25.47
CA ARG A 151 16.52 -14.35 25.00
C ARG A 151 16.22 -13.00 25.66
N ILE A 152 16.88 -12.63 26.75
CA ILE A 152 16.72 -11.33 27.43
C ILE A 152 17.73 -10.31 26.88
N ALA A 153 18.87 -10.77 26.39
CA ALA A 153 19.94 -9.93 25.84
C ALA A 153 20.38 -10.36 24.42
N PRO A 154 19.47 -10.32 23.42
CA PRO A 154 19.81 -10.67 22.03
C PRO A 154 20.90 -9.75 21.46
N ARG A 155 21.73 -10.28 20.57
CA ARG A 155 22.87 -9.53 19.97
C ARG A 155 23.01 -9.77 18.48
N VAL A 156 23.16 -8.71 17.70
CA VAL A 156 23.57 -8.84 16.28
C VAL A 156 25.04 -9.30 16.25
N THR A 157 25.31 -10.40 15.58
CA THR A 157 26.67 -10.96 15.42
C THR A 157 27.23 -10.74 14.02
N ALA A 158 26.37 -10.56 13.01
CA ALA A 158 26.76 -10.20 11.65
C ALA A 158 25.62 -9.53 10.89
N THR A 159 25.97 -8.76 9.85
CA THR A 159 25.02 -8.22 8.88
C THR A 159 25.54 -8.52 7.47
N VAL A 160 24.75 -9.23 6.68
CA VAL A 160 25.07 -9.60 5.30
C VAL A 160 24.40 -8.61 4.36
N MET A 161 25.18 -7.94 3.51
CA MET A 161 24.63 -7.06 2.47
C MET A 161 24.10 -7.87 1.29
N LEU A 162 22.91 -7.51 0.80
CA LEU A 162 22.33 -8.05 -0.42
C LEU A 162 22.52 -7.05 -1.57
N ASN A 163 22.51 -7.55 -2.81
CA ASN A 163 22.52 -6.67 -3.97
C ASN A 163 21.21 -5.88 -4.06
N ASP A 164 21.31 -4.56 -4.23
CA ASP A 164 20.17 -3.67 -4.37
C ASP A 164 20.46 -2.63 -5.46
N PRO A 165 19.84 -2.76 -6.64
CA PRO A 165 20.04 -1.82 -7.74
C PRO A 165 19.25 -0.51 -7.55
N THR A 166 18.48 -0.36 -6.46
CA THR A 166 17.67 0.84 -6.21
C THR A 166 18.56 2.08 -6.08
N HIS A 167 18.16 3.16 -6.74
CA HIS A 167 18.88 4.43 -6.64
C HIS A 167 19.02 4.87 -5.16
N PRO A 168 20.22 5.26 -4.68
CA PRO A 168 20.46 5.51 -3.25
C PRO A 168 19.51 6.53 -2.61
N ALA A 169 19.12 7.59 -3.33
CA ALA A 169 18.15 8.57 -2.85
C ALA A 169 16.74 7.98 -2.67
N VAL A 170 16.31 7.08 -3.57
CA VAL A 170 15.01 6.41 -3.46
C VAL A 170 14.99 5.46 -2.28
N LYS A 171 16.09 4.72 -2.07
CA LYS A 171 16.27 3.85 -0.91
C LYS A 171 16.18 4.63 0.41
N ARG A 172 16.94 5.73 0.55
CA ARG A 172 16.87 6.60 1.73
C ARG A 172 15.50 7.23 1.93
N GLY A 173 14.83 7.59 0.83
CA GLY A 173 13.47 8.11 0.87
C GLY A 173 12.45 7.09 1.39
N ARG A 174 12.59 5.82 0.98
CA ARG A 174 11.78 4.72 1.51
C ARG A 174 12.05 4.50 3.00
N MET A 175 13.30 4.56 3.45
CA MET A 175 13.64 4.48 4.88
C MET A 175 12.95 5.60 5.68
N ALA A 176 12.98 6.84 5.18
CA ALA A 176 12.32 7.98 5.81
C ALA A 176 10.78 7.85 5.86
N PHE A 177 10.16 7.20 4.86
CA PHE A 177 8.72 6.93 4.83
C PHE A 177 8.28 5.84 5.81
N GLU A 178 9.10 4.80 5.96
CA GLU A 178 8.76 3.61 6.74
C GLU A 178 9.11 3.75 8.24
N THR A 179 10.04 4.65 8.60
CA THR A 179 10.51 4.78 9.99
C THR A 179 9.49 5.43 10.92
N ALA A 180 9.30 4.82 12.09
CA ALA A 180 8.45 5.38 13.14
C ALA A 180 9.11 6.55 13.86
N ALA A 181 10.42 6.78 13.67
CA ALA A 181 11.10 7.96 14.19
C ALA A 181 10.54 9.29 13.64
N ALA A 182 9.76 9.22 12.55
CA ALA A 182 9.02 10.35 12.01
C ALA A 182 7.89 10.83 12.94
N SER A 183 7.33 9.96 13.80
CA SER A 183 6.26 10.31 14.74
C SER A 183 6.79 10.68 16.13
N SER A 184 6.13 11.60 16.83
CA SER A 184 6.53 12.06 18.17
C SER A 184 6.65 10.95 19.21
N THR A 185 5.76 9.96 19.16
CA THR A 185 5.77 8.82 20.08
C THR A 185 6.66 7.67 19.62
N GLY A 186 7.10 7.68 18.35
CA GLY A 186 7.89 6.60 17.77
C GLY A 186 7.09 5.33 17.50
N THR A 187 5.75 5.38 17.52
CA THR A 187 4.91 4.15 17.53
C THR A 187 4.22 3.83 16.21
N PHE A 188 4.36 4.69 15.21
CA PHE A 188 3.82 4.49 13.86
C PHE A 188 4.60 5.35 12.86
N SER A 189 4.47 5.04 11.57
CA SER A 189 5.14 5.76 10.48
C SER A 189 4.14 6.17 9.39
N CYS A 190 4.62 6.83 8.33
CA CYS A 190 3.77 7.11 7.17
C CYS A 190 3.23 5.81 6.57
N ALA A 191 4.03 4.74 6.57
CA ALA A 191 3.63 3.41 6.11
C ALA A 191 2.55 2.74 6.96
N SER A 192 2.29 3.19 8.20
CA SER A 192 1.19 2.65 9.01
C SER A 192 -0.19 3.05 8.45
N CYS A 193 -0.32 4.30 7.97
CA CYS A 193 -1.52 4.77 7.27
C CYS A 193 -1.49 4.40 5.78
N HIS A 194 -0.29 4.31 5.19
CA HIS A 194 -0.09 4.03 3.78
C HIS A 194 0.67 2.70 3.55
N PRO A 195 0.13 1.55 4.01
CA PRO A 195 0.83 0.27 3.99
C PRO A 195 1.18 -0.13 2.55
N ASP A 196 2.46 -0.40 2.29
CA ASP A 196 3.00 -0.73 0.96
C ASP A 196 2.57 0.26 -0.15
N GLY A 197 2.40 1.53 0.22
CA GLY A 197 1.97 2.60 -0.68
C GLY A 197 0.46 2.67 -0.91
N HIS A 198 -0.31 1.85 -0.19
CA HIS A 198 -1.76 1.74 -0.27
C HIS A 198 -2.46 2.63 0.79
N THR A 199 -3.68 2.25 1.21
CA THR A 199 -4.49 2.92 2.22
C THR A 199 -4.80 1.95 3.36
N ASP A 200 -4.84 2.46 4.58
CA ASP A 200 -5.31 1.75 5.77
C ASP A 200 -6.84 1.54 5.78
N GLN A 201 -7.56 2.14 4.82
CA GLN A 201 -9.03 2.10 4.72
C GLN A 201 -9.73 2.67 5.95
N LEU A 202 -9.04 3.54 6.70
CA LEU A 202 -9.56 4.20 7.90
C LEU A 202 -10.00 5.63 7.58
N LEU A 203 -10.87 6.16 8.43
CA LEU A 203 -11.28 7.56 8.44
C LEU A 203 -10.60 8.29 9.58
N TRP A 204 -10.03 9.44 9.28
CA TRP A 204 -9.24 10.21 10.22
C TRP A 204 -9.72 11.65 10.30
N VAL A 205 -9.91 12.15 11.53
CA VAL A 205 -10.10 13.59 11.76
C VAL A 205 -8.73 14.26 11.85
N LEU A 206 -8.12 14.49 10.69
CA LEU A 206 -6.84 15.18 10.55
C LEU A 206 -7.01 16.70 10.60
N LYS A 207 -5.91 17.46 10.66
CA LYS A 207 -5.95 18.93 10.60
C LYS A 207 -6.25 19.41 9.17
N THR A 208 -7.52 19.33 8.76
CA THR A 208 -8.00 19.75 7.43
C THR A 208 -9.02 20.89 7.50
N PRO A 209 -9.28 21.62 6.41
CA PRO A 209 -10.30 22.67 6.39
C PRO A 209 -11.72 22.16 6.69
N ILE A 210 -12.55 23.05 7.24
CA ILE A 210 -13.98 22.82 7.49
C ILE A 210 -14.77 23.29 6.26
N VAL A 211 -15.52 22.39 5.62
CA VAL A 211 -16.20 22.62 4.32
C VAL A 211 -17.72 22.40 4.35
N THR A 212 -18.32 22.20 5.52
CA THR A 212 -19.77 21.91 5.68
C THR A 212 -20.60 23.08 6.20
N GLY A 213 -20.00 24.27 6.34
CA GLY A 213 -20.63 25.42 6.99
C GLY A 213 -20.79 25.29 8.51
N GLY A 214 -20.42 24.14 9.09
CA GLY A 214 -20.34 23.91 10.54
C GLY A 214 -19.00 24.36 11.14
N ASN A 215 -18.72 23.93 12.38
CA ASN A 215 -17.46 24.22 13.11
C ASN A 215 -16.62 22.98 13.42
N GLN A 216 -16.78 21.92 12.62
CA GLN A 216 -16.14 20.65 12.87
C GLN A 216 -15.36 20.21 11.65
N ILE A 217 -14.15 19.68 11.89
CA ILE A 217 -13.38 19.03 10.84
C ILE A 217 -14.06 17.71 10.46
N MET A 218 -14.25 17.51 9.16
CA MET A 218 -14.81 16.26 8.62
C MET A 218 -13.68 15.26 8.42
N PRO A 219 -13.91 13.98 8.72
CA PRO A 219 -12.89 12.97 8.51
C PRO A 219 -12.48 12.88 7.03
N ARG A 220 -11.24 12.46 6.80
CA ARG A 220 -10.72 12.08 5.49
C ARG A 220 -10.32 10.62 5.50
N SER A 221 -10.59 9.93 4.40
CA SER A 221 -10.02 8.63 4.12
C SER A 221 -8.57 8.80 3.68
N THR A 222 -7.71 7.86 4.09
CA THR A 222 -6.32 7.86 3.66
C THR A 222 -6.22 7.60 2.15
N MET A 223 -5.54 8.49 1.41
CA MET A 223 -5.29 8.27 -0.02
C MET A 223 -4.05 7.39 -0.24
N PRO A 224 -4.05 6.49 -1.24
CA PRO A 224 -2.85 5.74 -1.58
C PRO A 224 -1.76 6.67 -2.14
N VAL A 225 -0.49 6.39 -1.81
CA VAL A 225 0.67 7.14 -2.35
C VAL A 225 1.18 6.58 -3.67
N ARG A 226 0.77 5.36 -4.05
CA ARG A 226 1.13 4.77 -5.34
C ARG A 226 0.50 5.56 -6.48
N GLY A 227 1.25 5.86 -7.55
CA GLY A 227 0.76 6.59 -8.72
C GLY A 227 0.70 8.11 -8.56
N LEU A 228 1.48 8.71 -7.63
CA LEU A 228 1.49 10.15 -7.42
C LEU A 228 1.97 10.95 -8.64
N ARG A 229 2.85 10.40 -9.47
CA ARG A 229 3.44 11.12 -10.59
C ARG A 229 2.37 11.56 -11.60
N ASP A 230 2.40 12.84 -11.97
CA ASP A 230 1.48 13.51 -12.90
C ASP A 230 0.04 13.61 -12.39
N THR A 231 -0.11 13.64 -11.05
CA THR A 231 -1.41 13.67 -10.39
C THR A 231 -1.56 14.71 -9.30
N GLU A 232 -0.74 15.75 -9.37
CA GLU A 232 -0.88 16.92 -8.53
C GLU A 232 -2.27 17.55 -8.70
N PRO A 233 -2.80 18.20 -7.65
CA PRO A 233 -2.36 18.15 -6.24
C PRO A 233 -2.69 16.81 -5.55
N TYR A 234 -2.02 16.55 -4.42
CA TYR A 234 -1.94 15.21 -3.83
C TYR A 234 -2.81 14.95 -2.60
N HIS A 235 -3.71 15.86 -2.23
CA HIS A 235 -4.57 15.71 -1.06
C HIS A 235 -6.02 15.97 -1.45
N TRP A 236 -7.00 15.30 -0.82
CA TRP A 236 -8.44 15.48 -1.12
C TRP A 236 -8.92 16.93 -1.20
N ASP A 237 -8.25 17.81 -0.46
CA ASP A 237 -8.67 19.18 -0.22
C ASP A 237 -8.01 20.22 -1.15
N GLY A 238 -7.27 19.83 -2.20
CA GLY A 238 -6.50 20.78 -3.02
C GLY A 238 -5.14 21.12 -2.42
N VAL A 239 -5.00 20.96 -1.10
CA VAL A 239 -3.85 21.45 -0.32
C VAL A 239 -3.51 20.47 0.79
N PRO A 240 -2.26 20.45 1.27
CA PRO A 240 -1.11 21.28 0.86
C PRO A 240 -0.44 20.80 -0.44
N GLY A 241 0.38 21.65 -1.06
CA GLY A 241 1.16 21.30 -2.25
C GLY A 241 0.40 21.48 -3.57
N ASP A 242 -0.35 22.57 -3.69
CA ASP A 242 -1.07 22.97 -4.89
C ASP A 242 -0.14 23.74 -5.84
N PRO A 243 0.18 23.22 -7.04
CA PRO A 243 0.99 23.94 -8.02
C PRO A 243 0.17 24.83 -8.96
N TYR A 244 -1.16 24.80 -8.89
CA TYR A 244 -2.05 25.48 -9.82
C TYR A 244 -2.69 26.72 -9.23
N GLY A 245 -2.98 26.72 -7.93
CA GLY A 245 -3.84 27.72 -7.32
C GLY A 245 -5.30 27.54 -7.76
N GLY A 246 -6.15 28.51 -7.40
CA GLY A 246 -7.60 28.43 -7.63
C GLY A 246 -8.37 28.24 -6.33
N ASN A 247 -9.54 27.61 -6.41
CA ASN A 247 -10.36 27.33 -5.23
C ASN A 247 -10.00 25.95 -4.67
N ASN A 248 -9.74 25.89 -3.37
CA ASN A 248 -9.53 24.64 -2.65
C ASN A 248 -10.55 24.50 -1.51
N SER A 249 -10.52 23.39 -0.77
CA SER A 249 -11.46 23.17 0.34
C SER A 249 -11.43 24.28 1.41
N ALA A 250 -10.31 24.98 1.60
CA ALA A 250 -10.25 26.12 2.52
C ALA A 250 -10.86 27.41 1.93
N HIS A 251 -10.96 27.48 0.60
CA HIS A 251 -11.30 28.68 -0.17
C HIS A 251 -12.32 28.36 -1.28
N ILE A 252 -13.45 27.76 -0.91
CA ILE A 252 -14.43 27.23 -1.89
C ILE A 252 -15.07 28.29 -2.81
N TYR A 253 -15.06 29.56 -2.42
CA TYR A 253 -15.64 30.70 -3.17
C TYR A 253 -14.61 31.74 -3.62
N THR A 254 -13.33 31.53 -3.36
CA THR A 254 -12.27 32.50 -3.65
C THR A 254 -11.07 31.80 -4.27
N SER A 255 -10.47 32.41 -5.28
CA SER A 255 -9.20 31.92 -5.81
C SER A 255 -8.06 32.30 -4.87
N VAL A 256 -7.14 31.37 -4.62
CA VAL A 256 -5.86 31.62 -3.96
C VAL A 256 -4.70 31.28 -4.89
N GLU A 257 -3.54 31.85 -4.61
CA GLU A 257 -2.30 31.56 -5.36
C GLU A 257 -1.82 30.13 -5.11
N ALA A 258 -1.08 29.59 -6.08
CA ALA A 258 -0.36 28.32 -5.92
C ALA A 258 0.61 28.39 -4.73
N ASN A 259 0.74 27.29 -4.00
CA ASN A 259 1.66 27.20 -2.85
C ASN A 259 2.82 26.24 -3.09
N SER A 260 2.95 25.67 -4.28
CA SER A 260 4.10 24.88 -4.73
C SER A 260 4.46 25.20 -6.19
N VAL A 261 5.56 24.66 -6.69
CA VAL A 261 6.11 25.03 -8.01
C VAL A 261 5.55 24.15 -9.13
N LYS A 262 4.84 24.78 -10.07
CA LYS A 262 4.35 24.09 -11.28
C LYS A 262 5.50 23.52 -12.11
N GLY A 263 5.39 22.24 -12.47
CA GLY A 263 6.43 21.51 -13.21
C GLY A 263 7.54 20.94 -12.32
N ASP A 264 7.46 21.14 -11.00
CA ASP A 264 8.34 20.50 -10.02
C ASP A 264 7.50 19.67 -9.02
N PRO A 265 7.18 18.39 -9.35
CA PRO A 265 6.42 17.50 -8.48
C PRO A 265 7.04 17.33 -7.08
N VAL A 266 8.37 17.46 -6.97
CA VAL A 266 9.08 17.31 -5.68
C VAL A 266 8.70 18.46 -4.75
N SER A 267 8.55 19.68 -5.27
CA SER A 267 8.04 20.83 -4.52
C SER A 267 6.67 20.52 -3.90
N SER A 268 5.69 20.07 -4.70
CA SER A 268 4.35 19.75 -4.22
C SER A 268 4.35 18.64 -3.15
N ILE A 269 5.14 17.58 -3.34
CA ILE A 269 5.26 16.53 -2.31
C ILE A 269 5.92 17.06 -1.04
N ARG A 270 6.94 17.93 -1.13
CA ARG A 270 7.61 18.48 0.05
C ARG A 270 6.62 19.22 0.96
N HIS A 271 5.64 19.92 0.40
CA HIS A 271 4.57 20.54 1.17
C HIS A 271 3.69 19.53 1.92
N LEU A 272 3.37 18.40 1.29
CA LEU A 272 2.63 17.31 1.93
C LEU A 272 3.43 16.68 3.08
N ILE A 273 4.71 16.41 2.84
CA ILE A 273 5.64 15.88 3.84
C ILE A 273 5.76 16.82 5.04
N ASP A 274 6.02 18.10 4.77
CA ASP A 274 6.18 19.11 5.81
C ASP A 274 4.90 19.28 6.63
N GLY A 275 3.74 19.31 5.96
CA GLY A 275 2.42 19.40 6.61
C GLY A 275 2.11 18.17 7.48
N GLY A 276 2.35 16.95 6.96
CA GLY A 276 2.14 15.72 7.69
C GLY A 276 3.04 15.58 8.92
N LEU A 277 4.33 15.94 8.77
CA LEU A 277 5.30 15.95 9.87
C LEU A 277 4.98 16.98 10.95
N ALA A 278 4.41 18.13 10.58
CA ALA A 278 4.02 19.19 11.49
C ALA A 278 2.62 19.01 12.11
N SER A 279 1.88 17.97 11.71
CA SER A 279 0.51 17.72 12.19
C SER A 279 0.30 16.26 12.56
N THR A 280 -0.11 15.40 11.63
CA THR A 280 -0.45 13.99 11.87
C THR A 280 0.64 13.22 12.60
N MET A 281 1.90 13.47 12.25
CA MET A 281 3.05 12.80 12.86
C MET A 281 3.55 13.50 14.14
N ALA A 282 2.98 14.65 14.51
CA ALA A 282 3.39 15.42 15.68
C ALA A 282 2.34 15.33 16.81
N LEU A 283 2.80 15.42 18.06
CA LEU A 283 1.95 15.81 19.18
C LEU A 283 1.42 17.24 18.98
N SER A 284 0.26 17.54 19.55
CA SER A 284 -0.37 18.87 19.41
C SER A 284 0.46 20.02 19.99
N ASP A 285 1.31 19.71 20.97
CA ASP A 285 2.25 20.61 21.66
C ASP A 285 3.71 20.35 21.25
N GLU A 286 3.94 19.66 20.12
CA GLU A 286 5.28 19.35 19.63
C GLU A 286 6.14 20.61 19.46
N SER A 287 7.36 20.54 19.96
CA SER A 287 8.35 21.63 19.91
C SER A 287 9.60 21.23 19.12
N PHE A 288 9.73 19.96 18.73
CA PHE A 288 10.85 19.49 17.92
C PHE A 288 10.82 20.14 16.53
N ILE A 289 11.93 20.81 16.20
CA ILE A 289 12.19 21.35 14.87
C ILE A 289 13.43 20.68 14.27
N ASN A 290 13.42 20.49 12.96
CA ASN A 290 14.55 19.93 12.24
C ASN A 290 15.63 20.99 11.92
N ASP A 291 16.62 20.57 11.15
CA ASP A 291 17.74 21.36 10.60
C ASP A 291 17.33 22.50 9.65
N GLU A 292 16.06 22.59 9.27
CA GLU A 292 15.45 23.68 8.49
C GLU A 292 14.49 24.56 9.32
N LYS A 293 14.45 24.38 10.65
CA LYS A 293 13.52 25.08 11.56
C LYS A 293 12.04 24.78 11.29
N LYS A 294 11.74 23.62 10.69
CA LYS A 294 10.37 23.13 10.48
C LYS A 294 10.01 22.11 11.56
N VAL A 295 8.75 22.11 12.00
CA VAL A 295 8.24 21.11 12.96
C VAL A 295 8.34 19.70 12.37
N GLY A 296 8.67 18.74 13.23
CA GLY A 296 8.73 17.31 12.90
C GLY A 296 10.16 16.75 12.79
N ARG A 297 10.28 15.44 12.97
CA ARG A 297 11.55 14.79 13.37
C ARG A 297 12.50 14.43 12.24
N LEU A 298 12.04 14.45 10.99
CA LEU A 298 12.89 14.16 9.83
C LEU A 298 13.69 15.39 9.39
N SER A 299 14.96 15.16 9.04
CA SER A 299 15.86 16.19 8.51
C SER A 299 15.43 16.66 7.13
N ALA A 300 15.98 17.80 6.68
CA ALA A 300 15.76 18.32 5.35
C ALA A 300 16.07 17.29 4.26
N ALA A 301 17.24 16.66 4.35
CA ALA A 301 17.68 15.64 3.39
C ALA A 301 16.77 14.41 3.37
N GLN A 302 16.28 13.96 4.53
CA GLN A 302 15.33 12.85 4.60
C GLN A 302 14.00 13.20 3.92
N ARG A 303 13.52 14.44 4.11
CA ARG A 303 12.29 14.93 3.48
C ARG A 303 12.45 15.04 1.95
N ASP A 304 13.61 15.47 1.45
CA ASP A 304 13.93 15.52 0.01
C ASP A 304 13.98 14.14 -0.63
N ASP A 305 14.68 13.20 0.02
CA ASP A 305 14.78 11.84 -0.49
C ASP A 305 13.42 11.12 -0.42
N MET A 306 12.61 11.37 0.64
CA MET A 306 11.24 10.85 0.73
C MET A 306 10.35 11.41 -0.38
N ALA A 307 10.48 12.68 -0.73
CA ALA A 307 9.72 13.26 -1.84
C ALA A 307 10.03 12.57 -3.17
N LYS A 308 11.32 12.28 -3.44
CA LYS A 308 11.72 11.51 -4.62
C LYS A 308 11.17 10.09 -4.59
N TYR A 309 11.26 9.40 -3.45
CA TYR A 309 10.71 8.05 -3.29
C TYR A 309 9.22 7.99 -3.60
N LEU A 310 8.42 8.94 -3.07
CA LEU A 310 6.97 8.95 -3.26
C LEU A 310 6.58 9.06 -4.75
N LEU A 311 7.35 9.76 -5.58
CA LEU A 311 7.13 9.82 -7.03
C LEU A 311 7.49 8.52 -7.75
N THR A 312 8.28 7.63 -7.14
CA THR A 312 8.67 6.35 -7.74
C THR A 312 7.69 5.22 -7.48
N VAL A 313 6.74 5.39 -6.55
CA VAL A 313 5.72 4.37 -6.29
C VAL A 313 4.73 4.41 -7.45
N PRO A 314 4.69 3.39 -8.33
CA PRO A 314 3.89 3.46 -9.55
C PRO A 314 2.41 3.20 -9.25
N PHE A 315 1.53 3.45 -10.23
CA PHE A 315 0.20 2.84 -10.19
C PHE A 315 0.32 1.31 -10.16
N PRO A 316 -0.62 0.56 -9.59
CA PRO A 316 -0.63 -0.88 -9.77
C PRO A 316 -1.18 -1.22 -11.16
N PRO A 317 -0.84 -2.40 -11.72
CA PRO A 317 -1.44 -2.88 -12.96
C PRO A 317 -2.96 -3.00 -12.84
N ALA A 318 -3.66 -2.72 -13.95
CA ALA A 318 -5.11 -2.87 -14.02
C ALA A 318 -5.53 -4.34 -13.80
N GLN A 319 -6.42 -4.58 -12.84
CA GLN A 319 -6.71 -5.93 -12.32
C GLN A 319 -7.21 -6.90 -13.40
N ARG A 320 -8.06 -6.43 -14.32
CA ARG A 320 -8.69 -7.26 -15.35
C ARG A 320 -8.36 -6.84 -16.77
N ARG A 321 -7.38 -5.96 -16.96
CA ARG A 321 -6.96 -5.60 -18.33
C ARG A 321 -6.55 -6.86 -19.10
N PRO A 322 -7.15 -7.12 -20.28
CA PRO A 322 -6.78 -8.26 -21.10
C PRO A 322 -5.31 -8.24 -21.47
N TYR A 323 -4.67 -9.40 -21.55
CA TYR A 323 -3.22 -9.51 -21.81
C TYR A 323 -2.80 -8.96 -23.18
N THR A 324 -3.74 -8.83 -24.11
CA THR A 324 -3.56 -8.16 -25.42
C THR A 324 -3.58 -6.63 -25.33
N SER A 325 -3.82 -6.05 -24.15
CA SER A 325 -4.06 -4.62 -23.93
C SER A 325 -5.28 -4.03 -24.63
N GLU A 326 -6.05 -4.83 -25.38
CA GLU A 326 -7.33 -4.42 -25.93
C GLU A 326 -8.43 -4.56 -24.87
N VAL A 327 -9.04 -3.44 -24.48
CA VAL A 327 -10.16 -3.45 -23.53
C VAL A 327 -11.37 -4.18 -24.13
N THR A 328 -12.23 -4.75 -23.29
CA THR A 328 -13.45 -5.43 -23.72
C THR A 328 -14.47 -4.43 -24.26
N GLN A 329 -15.48 -4.93 -25.02
CA GLN A 329 -16.58 -4.06 -25.47
C GLN A 329 -17.33 -3.46 -24.29
N ARG A 330 -17.52 -4.22 -23.22
CA ARG A 330 -18.20 -3.75 -22.01
C ARG A 330 -17.41 -2.62 -21.34
N ALA A 331 -16.10 -2.72 -21.25
CA ALA A 331 -15.26 -1.61 -20.78
C ALA A 331 -15.35 -0.38 -21.69
N ARG A 332 -15.39 -0.56 -23.03
CA ARG A 332 -15.63 0.56 -23.98
C ARG A 332 -16.96 1.26 -23.73
N ASP A 333 -18.04 0.50 -23.54
CA ASP A 333 -19.34 1.05 -23.18
C ASP A 333 -19.26 1.82 -21.85
N GLY A 334 -18.51 1.28 -20.88
CA GLY A 334 -18.18 1.96 -19.62
C GLY A 334 -17.46 3.30 -19.81
N PHE A 335 -16.44 3.36 -20.66
CA PHE A 335 -15.75 4.61 -20.99
C PHE A 335 -16.70 5.66 -21.57
N GLN A 336 -17.57 5.26 -22.50
CA GLN A 336 -18.57 6.16 -23.11
C GLN A 336 -19.58 6.65 -22.07
N LEU A 337 -20.12 5.76 -21.25
CA LEU A 337 -21.05 6.12 -20.17
C LEU A 337 -20.41 7.08 -19.17
N PHE A 338 -19.16 6.85 -18.80
CA PHE A 338 -18.47 7.65 -17.80
C PHE A 338 -18.11 9.05 -18.29
N HIS A 339 -17.65 9.18 -19.53
CA HIS A 339 -17.07 10.42 -20.05
C HIS A 339 -17.99 11.21 -21.00
N ILE A 340 -19.06 10.61 -21.51
CA ILE A 340 -19.90 11.23 -22.56
C ILE A 340 -21.37 11.19 -22.17
N ASP A 341 -21.94 10.00 -21.99
CA ASP A 341 -23.40 9.85 -21.91
C ASP A 341 -23.96 10.07 -20.49
N GLY A 342 -23.16 9.80 -19.47
CA GLY A 342 -23.53 9.94 -18.06
C GLY A 342 -24.55 8.93 -17.53
N ASP A 343 -24.79 8.98 -16.23
CA ASP A 343 -25.81 8.21 -15.53
C ASP A 343 -27.17 8.92 -15.58
N ASN A 344 -28.22 8.18 -15.98
CA ASN A 344 -29.57 8.69 -16.14
C ASN A 344 -30.35 8.64 -14.82
N ASP A 345 -29.90 9.43 -13.84
CA ASP A 345 -30.61 9.55 -12.57
C ASP A 345 -31.92 10.32 -12.76
N PRO A 346 -33.10 9.71 -12.51
CA PRO A 346 -34.40 10.35 -12.73
C PRO A 346 -34.66 11.55 -11.80
N SER A 347 -33.87 11.70 -10.72
CA SER A 347 -33.95 12.86 -9.83
C SER A 347 -33.19 14.08 -10.36
N LYS A 348 -32.45 13.95 -11.47
CA LYS A 348 -31.62 15.00 -12.05
C LYS A 348 -32.19 15.46 -13.39
N PRO A 349 -32.08 16.76 -13.72
CA PRO A 349 -32.56 17.30 -14.98
C PRO A 349 -31.68 16.95 -16.19
N LYS A 350 -30.46 16.45 -15.94
CA LYS A 350 -29.49 16.02 -16.96
C LYS A 350 -28.74 14.79 -16.46
N PRO A 351 -28.22 13.95 -17.38
CA PRO A 351 -27.34 12.85 -17.00
C PRO A 351 -26.12 13.34 -16.22
N ASN A 352 -25.69 12.54 -15.24
CA ASN A 352 -24.50 12.84 -14.45
C ASN A 352 -23.26 12.26 -15.14
N VAL A 353 -22.42 13.12 -15.73
CA VAL A 353 -21.20 12.70 -16.45
C VAL A 353 -20.01 12.75 -15.51
N CYS A 354 -19.53 11.58 -15.07
CA CYS A 354 -18.44 11.48 -14.10
C CYS A 354 -17.12 12.06 -14.65
N GLY A 355 -16.90 11.96 -15.96
CA GLY A 355 -15.71 12.46 -16.66
C GLY A 355 -15.56 13.99 -16.66
N ASP A 356 -16.59 14.75 -16.29
CA ASP A 356 -16.49 16.22 -16.16
C ASP A 356 -15.47 16.61 -15.08
N CYS A 357 -15.39 15.80 -14.01
CA CYS A 357 -14.41 15.91 -12.93
C CYS A 357 -13.31 14.84 -13.01
N HIS A 358 -13.63 13.60 -13.38
CA HIS A 358 -12.63 12.53 -13.45
C HIS A 358 -12.04 12.41 -14.86
N ARG A 359 -11.05 13.26 -15.18
CA ARG A 359 -10.53 13.40 -16.54
C ARG A 359 -9.34 12.48 -16.83
N MET A 360 -9.37 11.82 -17.99
CA MET A 360 -8.24 11.04 -18.50
C MET A 360 -6.96 11.90 -18.62
N PRO A 361 -5.76 11.31 -18.47
CA PRO A 361 -5.50 9.86 -18.35
C PRO A 361 -5.51 9.31 -16.92
N HIS A 362 -5.39 10.15 -15.88
CA HIS A 362 -5.29 9.70 -14.49
C HIS A 362 -6.59 9.81 -13.68
N LEU A 363 -7.68 10.25 -14.31
CA LEU A 363 -8.99 10.49 -13.72
C LEU A 363 -8.96 11.48 -12.55
N VAL A 364 -8.13 12.51 -12.69
CA VAL A 364 -7.88 13.55 -11.69
C VAL A 364 -8.32 14.91 -12.20
N SER A 365 -8.84 15.75 -11.30
CA SER A 365 -9.03 17.18 -11.54
C SER A 365 -8.88 17.96 -10.25
N THR A 366 -8.46 19.21 -10.38
CA THR A 366 -8.44 20.17 -9.27
C THR A 366 -9.48 21.27 -9.46
N ASN A 367 -9.63 22.14 -8.47
CA ASN A 367 -10.51 23.31 -8.52
C ASN A 367 -12.00 22.96 -8.76
N THR A 368 -12.47 21.84 -8.21
CA THR A 368 -13.86 21.41 -8.38
C THR A 368 -14.81 22.50 -7.83
N PRO A 369 -15.69 23.09 -8.66
CA PRO A 369 -16.56 24.18 -8.21
C PRO A 369 -17.45 23.80 -7.03
N GLY A 370 -17.62 24.73 -6.09
CA GLY A 370 -18.51 24.58 -4.93
C GLY A 370 -17.98 23.71 -3.78
N THR A 371 -16.96 22.88 -4.03
CA THR A 371 -16.32 22.07 -2.98
C THR A 371 -14.86 22.42 -2.76
N GLY A 372 -14.15 22.83 -3.83
CA GLY A 372 -12.69 23.01 -3.80
C GLY A 372 -11.92 21.71 -3.52
N MET A 373 -12.59 20.57 -3.50
CA MET A 373 -11.95 19.27 -3.37
C MET A 373 -11.37 18.86 -4.71
N ASP A 374 -10.24 18.17 -4.69
CA ASP A 374 -9.77 17.50 -5.89
C ASP A 374 -10.62 16.26 -6.12
N ALA A 375 -10.92 16.01 -7.39
CA ALA A 375 -11.25 14.67 -7.80
C ALA A 375 -9.93 13.92 -7.74
N PRO A 376 -9.72 13.02 -6.75
CA PRO A 376 -8.48 12.30 -6.70
C PRO A 376 -8.38 11.53 -8.00
N THR A 377 -7.15 11.29 -8.41
CA THR A 377 -6.88 10.14 -9.26
C THR A 377 -7.62 8.91 -8.75
N TRP A 378 -7.99 8.05 -9.67
CA TRP A 378 -8.56 6.74 -9.37
C TRP A 378 -7.55 5.73 -8.79
N ARG A 379 -6.45 6.19 -8.18
CA ARG A 379 -5.37 5.40 -7.58
C ARG A 379 -5.83 4.34 -6.58
N GLY A 380 -7.02 4.48 -6.01
CA GLY A 380 -7.63 3.51 -5.09
C GLY A 380 -9.06 3.13 -5.49
N ALA A 381 -9.46 3.32 -6.75
CA ALA A 381 -10.84 3.07 -7.17
C ALA A 381 -11.25 1.58 -7.11
N TYR A 382 -10.37 0.67 -7.50
CA TYR A 382 -10.55 -0.78 -7.27
C TYR A 382 -10.11 -1.21 -5.86
N ASP A 383 -9.58 -0.26 -5.09
CA ASP A 383 -9.18 -0.27 -3.69
C ASP A 383 -10.41 -0.26 -2.76
N ARG A 384 -10.88 -1.39 -2.22
CA ARG A 384 -12.12 -1.47 -1.40
C ARG A 384 -12.49 -0.15 -0.65
N PHE A 385 -13.71 0.31 -0.95
CA PHE A 385 -14.47 1.45 -0.39
C PHE A 385 -13.88 2.87 -0.47
N LEU A 386 -12.78 3.13 -1.19
CA LEU A 386 -12.23 4.48 -1.34
C LEU A 386 -12.91 5.28 -2.47
N ILE A 387 -14.24 5.40 -2.42
CA ILE A 387 -15.01 6.11 -3.47
C ILE A 387 -15.12 7.62 -3.15
N LEU A 388 -15.04 8.00 -1.86
CA LEU A 388 -15.32 9.37 -1.41
C LEU A 388 -14.34 9.85 -0.33
N PRO A 389 -14.05 11.16 -0.25
CA PRO A 389 -13.14 11.73 0.75
C PRO A 389 -13.56 11.45 2.18
N GLN A 390 -14.86 11.44 2.47
CA GLN A 390 -15.37 11.16 3.83
C GLN A 390 -15.73 9.68 4.03
N GLY A 391 -15.44 8.82 3.05
CA GLY A 391 -15.79 7.40 3.08
C GLY A 391 -17.24 7.18 3.51
N ARG A 392 -18.23 7.81 2.84
CA ARG A 392 -19.64 7.77 3.26
C ARG A 392 -20.19 6.34 3.43
N LEU A 393 -19.59 5.39 2.72
CA LEU A 393 -19.91 3.96 2.79
C LEU A 393 -19.20 3.22 3.94
N ASN A 394 -18.24 3.88 4.61
CA ASN A 394 -17.39 3.35 5.68
C ASN A 394 -17.86 3.79 7.08
N ILE A 395 -19.03 4.43 7.19
CA ILE A 395 -19.58 4.93 8.45
C ILE A 395 -20.45 3.85 9.10
N VAL A 396 -19.81 2.83 9.68
CA VAL A 396 -20.48 1.68 10.34
C VAL A 396 -21.32 2.05 11.56
N GLU A 397 -21.28 3.30 12.02
CA GLU A 397 -22.20 3.79 13.05
C GLU A 397 -23.66 3.77 12.59
N PHE A 398 -23.93 3.92 11.28
CA PHE A 398 -25.29 3.81 10.74
C PHE A 398 -25.68 2.34 10.48
N PRO A 399 -26.88 1.88 10.92
CA PRO A 399 -27.30 0.49 10.78
C PRO A 399 -27.20 -0.07 9.35
N PHE A 400 -27.55 0.73 8.34
CA PHE A 400 -27.44 0.33 6.94
C PHE A 400 -25.99 0.00 6.53
N TYR A 401 -25.03 0.90 6.84
CA TYR A 401 -23.63 0.66 6.49
C TYR A 401 -22.99 -0.43 7.36
N ARG A 402 -23.45 -0.59 8.60
CA ARG A 402 -23.06 -1.72 9.45
C ARG A 402 -23.47 -3.05 8.83
N GLU A 403 -24.72 -3.18 8.41
CA GLU A 403 -25.21 -4.40 7.77
C GLU A 403 -24.44 -4.72 6.47
N VAL A 404 -24.17 -3.69 5.66
CA VAL A 404 -23.34 -3.81 4.45
C VAL A 404 -21.92 -4.27 4.77
N ALA A 405 -21.31 -3.78 5.85
CA ALA A 405 -19.98 -4.18 6.29
C ALA A 405 -19.97 -5.61 6.86
N GLU A 406 -20.94 -5.96 7.71
CA GLU A 406 -21.03 -7.26 8.40
C GLU A 406 -21.36 -8.41 7.44
N ARG A 407 -22.19 -8.17 6.42
CA ARG A 407 -22.51 -9.20 5.41
C ARG A 407 -21.34 -9.51 4.46
N GLY A 408 -20.38 -8.59 4.36
CA GLY A 408 -19.31 -8.62 3.35
C GLY A 408 -19.84 -8.32 1.95
N GLN A 409 -19.08 -7.56 1.16
CA GLN A 409 -19.46 -7.17 -0.20
C GLN A 409 -18.27 -7.24 -1.16
N SER A 410 -18.57 -7.47 -2.42
CA SER A 410 -17.62 -7.23 -3.52
C SER A 410 -17.45 -5.73 -3.76
N GLU A 411 -16.30 -5.34 -4.30
CA GLU A 411 -16.00 -3.99 -4.73
C GLU A 411 -17.06 -3.49 -5.72
N GLU A 412 -17.50 -4.36 -6.63
CA GLU A 412 -18.55 -4.07 -7.62
C GLU A 412 -19.88 -3.66 -6.98
N GLU A 413 -20.35 -4.41 -5.97
CA GLU A 413 -21.61 -4.10 -5.28
C GLU A 413 -21.56 -2.73 -4.60
N ILE A 414 -20.41 -2.38 -4.03
CA ILE A 414 -20.18 -1.07 -3.40
C ILE A 414 -20.18 0.04 -4.44
N TRP A 415 -19.54 -0.18 -5.58
CA TRP A 415 -19.55 0.77 -6.69
C TRP A 415 -20.96 1.01 -7.22
N ARG A 416 -21.80 -0.03 -7.28
CA ARG A 416 -23.20 0.08 -7.70
C ARG A 416 -24.03 1.01 -6.82
N PHE A 417 -23.65 1.28 -5.57
CA PHE A 417 -24.31 2.31 -4.78
C PHE A 417 -24.15 3.72 -5.35
N SER A 418 -23.04 4.01 -6.03
CA SER A 418 -22.76 5.33 -6.61
C SER A 418 -23.74 5.73 -7.71
N TRP A 419 -24.36 4.75 -8.38
CA TRP A 419 -25.43 4.95 -9.38
C TRP A 419 -26.73 4.24 -8.98
N ALA A 420 -26.95 4.05 -7.67
CA ALA A 420 -28.16 3.46 -7.08
C ALA A 420 -28.62 2.14 -7.75
N GLY A 421 -27.68 1.29 -8.17
CA GLY A 421 -27.94 -0.02 -8.75
C GLY A 421 -28.44 -0.02 -10.20
N ARG A 422 -28.55 1.15 -10.85
CA ARG A 422 -29.00 1.29 -12.25
C ARG A 422 -28.13 0.50 -13.22
N GLU A 423 -28.70 -0.55 -13.80
CA GLU A 423 -27.93 -1.54 -14.57
C GLU A 423 -27.25 -0.98 -15.82
N ARG A 424 -27.85 0.04 -16.46
CA ARG A 424 -27.27 0.72 -17.62
C ARG A 424 -25.84 1.22 -17.32
N PHE A 425 -25.57 1.63 -16.09
CA PHE A 425 -24.28 2.20 -15.71
C PHE A 425 -23.27 1.16 -15.21
N ASN A 426 -23.67 -0.11 -15.05
CA ASN A 426 -22.77 -1.18 -14.60
C ASN A 426 -21.51 -1.37 -15.47
N PRO A 427 -21.50 -1.16 -16.80
CA PRO A 427 -20.27 -1.27 -17.61
C PRO A 427 -19.14 -0.32 -17.17
N VAL A 428 -19.45 0.75 -16.43
CA VAL A 428 -18.43 1.61 -15.82
C VAL A 428 -17.50 0.83 -14.90
N TRP A 429 -18.00 -0.23 -14.23
CA TRP A 429 -17.14 -1.08 -13.41
C TRP A 429 -16.03 -1.77 -14.23
N ASP A 430 -16.34 -2.25 -15.43
CA ASP A 430 -15.38 -2.87 -16.32
C ASP A 430 -14.35 -1.85 -16.84
N MET A 431 -14.77 -0.59 -17.07
CA MET A 431 -13.83 0.51 -17.32
C MET A 431 -12.81 0.64 -16.19
N VAL A 432 -13.25 0.62 -14.92
CA VAL A 432 -12.35 0.72 -13.75
C VAL A 432 -11.30 -0.37 -13.74
N LEU A 433 -11.73 -1.61 -14.01
CA LEU A 433 -10.91 -2.80 -13.88
C LEU A 433 -9.93 -2.99 -15.05
N GLU A 434 -10.24 -2.42 -16.21
CA GLU A 434 -9.45 -2.56 -17.43
C GLU A 434 -8.67 -1.29 -17.82
N MET A 435 -9.03 -0.12 -17.28
CA MET A 435 -8.29 1.13 -17.50
C MET A 435 -6.88 1.01 -16.94
N SER A 436 -5.89 1.13 -17.82
CA SER A 436 -4.49 1.18 -17.43
C SER A 436 -4.00 2.61 -17.31
N THR A 437 -3.16 2.83 -16.30
CA THR A 437 -2.45 4.09 -16.04
C THR A 437 -0.94 3.94 -16.25
N GLY A 438 -0.52 3.05 -17.17
CA GLY A 438 0.89 2.94 -17.59
C GLY A 438 1.43 1.51 -17.73
N TYR A 439 0.60 0.49 -17.54
CA TYR A 439 1.00 -0.91 -17.69
C TYR A 439 0.33 -1.58 -18.89
N SER A 440 1.09 -2.34 -19.66
CA SER A 440 0.53 -3.30 -20.62
C SER A 440 -0.28 -4.37 -19.87
N GLY A 441 -1.34 -4.89 -20.48
CA GLY A 441 -2.05 -6.05 -19.95
C GLY A 441 -1.19 -7.31 -19.89
N ALA A 442 -0.11 -7.35 -20.67
CA ALA A 442 0.91 -8.41 -20.65
C ALA A 442 1.86 -8.33 -19.43
N PHE A 443 1.91 -7.19 -18.74
CA PHE A 443 2.82 -7.00 -17.61
C PHE A 443 2.53 -8.00 -16.49
N ALA A 444 3.59 -8.61 -15.95
CA ALA A 444 3.53 -9.63 -14.90
C ALA A 444 2.67 -10.87 -15.24
N ARG A 445 2.36 -11.10 -16.52
CA ARG A 445 1.79 -12.37 -16.98
C ARG A 445 2.89 -13.38 -17.18
N GLN A 446 2.56 -14.64 -16.90
CA GLN A 446 3.48 -15.77 -17.03
C GLN A 446 2.75 -16.89 -17.76
N VAL A 447 3.50 -17.62 -18.58
CA VAL A 447 3.07 -18.85 -19.23
C VAL A 447 4.10 -19.92 -18.93
N THR A 448 3.65 -21.11 -18.54
CA THR A 448 4.51 -22.25 -18.30
C THR A 448 4.41 -23.18 -19.50
N LEU A 449 5.57 -23.46 -20.11
CA LEU A 449 5.67 -24.40 -21.22
C LEU A 449 6.21 -25.73 -20.69
N SER A 450 5.45 -26.81 -20.88
CA SER A 450 5.89 -28.19 -20.66
C SER A 450 5.28 -29.09 -21.73
N LYS A 451 5.71 -30.35 -21.80
CA LYS A 451 5.11 -31.37 -22.69
C LYS A 451 3.58 -31.44 -22.55
N GLU A 452 3.07 -31.21 -21.34
CA GLU A 452 1.64 -31.26 -21.03
C GLU A 452 0.90 -29.98 -21.44
N THR A 453 1.53 -28.80 -21.34
CA THR A 453 0.84 -27.50 -21.51
C THR A 453 1.14 -26.80 -22.83
N VAL A 454 2.13 -27.27 -23.60
CA VAL A 454 2.61 -26.59 -24.82
C VAL A 454 1.54 -26.50 -25.92
N ALA A 455 0.60 -27.44 -25.95
CA ALA A 455 -0.52 -27.45 -26.89
C ALA A 455 -1.84 -26.93 -26.29
N ASP A 456 -1.83 -26.47 -25.03
CA ASP A 456 -3.03 -25.94 -24.40
C ASP A 456 -3.47 -24.66 -25.08
N LYS A 457 -4.79 -24.50 -25.25
CA LYS A 457 -5.38 -23.31 -25.86
C LYS A 457 -4.90 -22.01 -25.18
N LEU A 458 -4.86 -21.99 -23.84
CA LEU A 458 -4.42 -20.80 -23.11
C LEU A 458 -2.94 -20.47 -23.38
N THR A 459 -2.08 -21.48 -23.51
CA THR A 459 -0.67 -21.30 -23.85
C THR A 459 -0.53 -20.72 -25.26
N LEU A 460 -1.24 -21.31 -26.22
CA LEU A 460 -1.24 -20.88 -27.62
C LEU A 460 -1.86 -19.49 -27.82
N ASP A 461 -2.77 -19.07 -26.94
CA ASP A 461 -3.34 -17.73 -26.96
C ASP A 461 -2.44 -16.69 -26.24
N LEU A 462 -1.87 -17.05 -25.09
CA LEU A 462 -1.12 -16.13 -24.23
C LEU A 462 0.29 -15.87 -24.75
N LEU A 463 1.04 -16.90 -25.15
CA LEU A 463 2.44 -16.75 -25.56
C LEU A 463 2.61 -15.75 -26.72
N PRO A 464 1.84 -15.83 -27.83
CA PRO A 464 1.93 -14.85 -28.91
C PRO A 464 1.58 -13.43 -28.46
N ALA A 465 0.65 -13.27 -27.51
CA ALA A 465 0.31 -11.95 -26.97
C ALA A 465 1.45 -11.35 -26.14
N LEU A 466 2.20 -12.17 -25.40
CA LEU A 466 3.40 -11.73 -24.68
C LEU A 466 4.53 -11.37 -25.65
N GLU A 467 4.73 -12.17 -26.70
CA GLU A 467 5.69 -11.90 -27.77
C GLU A 467 5.36 -10.58 -28.50
N ALA A 468 4.09 -10.37 -28.86
CA ALA A 468 3.65 -9.12 -29.47
C ALA A 468 3.90 -7.91 -28.56
N ALA A 469 3.53 -8.00 -27.28
CA ALA A 469 3.78 -6.95 -26.31
C ALA A 469 5.29 -6.68 -26.11
N ALA A 470 6.13 -7.70 -26.23
CA ALA A 470 7.59 -7.54 -26.19
C ALA A 470 8.14 -6.85 -27.44
N LEU A 471 7.64 -7.17 -28.64
CA LEU A 471 8.00 -6.50 -29.90
C LEU A 471 7.60 -5.01 -29.91
N GLU A 472 6.47 -4.69 -29.28
CA GLU A 472 6.03 -3.30 -29.07
C GLU A 472 6.87 -2.55 -28.03
N GLY A 473 7.78 -3.24 -27.32
CA GLY A 473 8.60 -2.68 -26.25
C GLY A 473 7.83 -2.44 -24.95
N ALA A 474 6.63 -3.01 -24.82
CA ALA A 474 5.77 -2.80 -23.66
C ALA A 474 6.15 -3.68 -22.46
N VAL A 475 6.81 -4.81 -22.70
CA VAL A 475 7.36 -5.73 -21.68
C VAL A 475 8.71 -6.30 -22.12
N VAL A 476 9.47 -6.82 -21.16
CA VAL A 476 10.58 -7.74 -21.45
C VAL A 476 10.07 -9.15 -21.19
N LEU A 477 10.16 -10.03 -22.18
CA LEU A 477 9.75 -11.43 -22.07
C LEU A 477 10.99 -12.31 -21.86
N GLU A 478 11.14 -12.82 -20.64
CA GLU A 478 12.22 -13.71 -20.22
C GLU A 478 11.66 -15.11 -19.92
N GLY A 479 12.40 -16.14 -20.31
CA GLY A 479 12.10 -17.54 -20.05
C GLY A 479 13.18 -18.17 -19.17
N HIS A 480 12.74 -18.87 -18.13
CA HIS A 480 13.59 -19.65 -17.24
C HIS A 480 13.09 -21.09 -17.20
N GLY A 481 13.97 -22.06 -17.43
CA GLY A 481 13.58 -23.45 -17.46
C GLY A 481 14.74 -24.39 -17.19
N VAL A 482 14.46 -25.68 -17.37
CA VAL A 482 15.45 -26.76 -17.35
C VAL A 482 15.14 -27.71 -18.50
N THR A 483 16.16 -28.30 -19.10
CA THR A 483 16.01 -29.40 -20.06
C THR A 483 15.79 -30.74 -19.35
N ASP A 484 15.45 -31.79 -20.09
CA ASP A 484 15.40 -33.17 -19.56
C ASP A 484 16.74 -33.61 -18.91
N SER A 485 17.87 -33.01 -19.31
CA SER A 485 19.18 -33.25 -18.67
C SER A 485 19.43 -32.44 -17.39
N SER A 486 18.40 -31.75 -16.87
CA SER A 486 18.49 -30.81 -15.74
C SER A 486 19.45 -29.63 -15.97
N ALA A 487 19.76 -29.32 -17.23
CA ALA A 487 20.57 -28.15 -17.55
C ALA A 487 19.68 -26.90 -17.52
N PRO A 488 20.07 -25.82 -16.82
CA PRO A 488 19.27 -24.62 -16.76
C PRO A 488 19.24 -23.90 -18.11
N VAL A 489 18.06 -23.40 -18.47
CA VAL A 489 17.80 -22.65 -19.71
C VAL A 489 17.38 -21.23 -19.32
N TYR A 490 18.01 -20.25 -19.98
CA TYR A 490 17.68 -18.84 -19.86
C TYR A 490 17.51 -18.27 -21.26
N LEU A 491 16.32 -17.79 -21.57
CA LEU A 491 15.97 -17.21 -22.87
C LEU A 491 15.39 -15.81 -22.67
N GLN A 492 15.60 -14.95 -23.66
CA GLN A 492 14.92 -13.66 -23.75
C GLN A 492 14.42 -13.47 -25.17
N PHE A 493 13.18 -13.04 -25.32
CA PHE A 493 12.60 -12.71 -26.63
C PHE A 493 13.16 -11.38 -27.14
N GLY A 494 13.74 -11.42 -28.33
CA GLY A 494 14.42 -10.29 -28.96
C GLY A 494 13.54 -9.52 -29.95
N PRO A 495 14.01 -8.32 -30.38
CA PRO A 495 13.31 -7.49 -31.36
C PRO A 495 13.27 -8.10 -32.78
N ASP A 496 14.02 -9.19 -33.01
CA ASP A 496 14.01 -9.99 -34.24
C ASP A 496 12.95 -11.11 -34.23
N ALA A 497 12.05 -11.09 -33.24
CA ALA A 497 11.01 -12.09 -33.02
C ALA A 497 11.54 -13.51 -32.78
N ARG A 498 12.68 -13.62 -32.08
CA ARG A 498 13.30 -14.89 -31.69
C ARG A 498 13.71 -14.90 -30.23
N TYR A 499 13.77 -16.09 -29.63
CA TYR A 499 14.28 -16.33 -28.29
C TYR A 499 15.78 -16.59 -28.33
N HIS A 500 16.53 -15.78 -27.60
CA HIS A 500 17.98 -15.91 -27.51
C HIS A 500 18.42 -16.25 -26.10
N ASN A 501 19.45 -17.08 -25.97
CA ASN A 501 20.10 -17.24 -24.68
C ASN A 501 21.12 -16.11 -24.45
N LYS A 502 21.67 -16.03 -23.23
CA LYS A 502 22.65 -14.99 -22.87
C LYS A 502 23.95 -15.05 -23.69
N ALA A 503 24.35 -16.23 -24.18
CA ALA A 503 25.55 -16.41 -24.98
C ALA A 503 25.35 -16.03 -26.47
N GLY A 504 24.10 -15.92 -26.94
CA GLY A 504 23.75 -15.58 -28.31
C GLY A 504 23.97 -16.72 -29.32
N ASP A 505 24.27 -17.93 -28.86
CA ASP A 505 24.46 -19.13 -29.68
C ASP A 505 23.18 -19.96 -29.85
N VAL A 506 22.18 -19.75 -28.98
CA VAL A 506 20.82 -20.28 -29.15
C VAL A 506 19.95 -19.17 -29.70
N SER A 507 19.23 -19.46 -30.79
CA SER A 507 18.21 -18.58 -31.36
C SER A 507 17.05 -19.42 -31.86
N LEU A 508 15.90 -19.35 -31.18
CA LEU A 508 14.71 -20.15 -31.48
C LEU A 508 13.59 -19.23 -31.95
N SER A 509 12.93 -19.57 -33.06
CA SER A 509 11.62 -19.04 -33.39
C SER A 509 10.57 -19.55 -32.40
N HIS A 510 9.38 -18.96 -32.44
CA HIS A 510 8.21 -19.45 -31.72
C HIS A 510 7.96 -20.96 -31.95
N GLU A 511 7.94 -21.38 -33.22
CA GLU A 511 7.68 -22.78 -33.58
C GLU A 511 8.79 -23.71 -33.10
N GLU A 512 10.06 -23.31 -33.23
CA GLU A 512 11.21 -24.07 -32.74
C GLU A 512 11.16 -24.21 -31.21
N LEU A 513 10.82 -23.15 -30.47
CA LEU A 513 10.67 -23.21 -29.01
C LEU A 513 9.59 -24.22 -28.59
N LEU A 514 8.41 -24.16 -29.22
CA LEU A 514 7.33 -25.09 -28.89
C LEU A 514 7.68 -26.54 -29.25
N GLN A 515 8.41 -26.76 -30.35
CA GLN A 515 8.89 -28.08 -30.74
C GLN A 515 9.90 -28.65 -29.75
N GLU A 516 10.87 -27.85 -29.31
CA GLU A 516 11.86 -28.25 -28.30
C GLU A 516 11.17 -28.63 -26.98
N VAL A 517 10.23 -27.81 -26.49
CA VAL A 517 9.47 -28.12 -25.26
C VAL A 517 8.61 -29.39 -25.41
N ALA A 518 8.00 -29.60 -26.58
CA ALA A 518 7.24 -30.81 -26.84
C ALA A 518 8.14 -32.06 -26.89
N ALA A 519 9.41 -31.91 -27.28
CA ALA A 519 10.38 -33.00 -27.33
C ALA A 519 10.98 -33.34 -25.95
N GLY A 520 11.19 -32.35 -25.07
CA GLY A 520 11.72 -32.54 -23.71
C GLY A 520 12.83 -31.61 -23.30
#